data_AF-A0A183HUG6-F1
#
_entry.id   AF-A0A183HUG6-F1
#
_cell.length_a   1.000
_cell.length_b   1.000
_cell.length_c   1.000
_cell.angle_alpha   90.00
_cell.angle_beta   90.00
_cell.angle_gamma   90.00
#
_symmetry.space_group_name_H-M   'P 1'
#
loop_
_entity.id
_entity.type
_entity.pdbx_description
1 polymer ?
#
loop_
_entity_poly.entity_id
_entity_poly.type
_entity_poly.pdbx_seq_one_letter_code
_entity_poly.pdbx_strand_id
1 'polypeptide(L)'
;MDCKDFINQWEKLYAVKWSEIQERINEVIKNVFETVSREKPPRGIMPNAQSRAMYGIDIMLKWDSDDLATRKICISFIEGNFMPDCDRACKFYADFADTAFKALFTDENISDVLVEPV
;
A
#
# COMPACT_ATOMS: atom_id res chain seq x y z
N MET A 1 -13.20 10.94 2.59
CA MET A 1 -13.57 9.54 2.32
C MET A 1 -12.51 8.71 3.00
N ASP A 2 -12.89 7.97 4.02
CA ASP A 2 -11.98 7.01 4.66
C ASP A 2 -11.91 5.71 3.84
N CYS A 3 -11.06 4.77 4.26
CA CYS A 3 -10.91 3.50 3.57
C CYS A 3 -12.20 2.65 3.57
N LYS A 4 -12.99 2.67 4.65
CA LYS A 4 -14.23 1.87 4.74
C LYS A 4 -15.25 2.37 3.70
N ASP A 5 -15.43 3.67 3.62
CA ASP A 5 -16.29 4.33 2.63
C ASP A 5 -15.85 4.05 1.19
N PHE A 6 -14.54 4.10 0.94
CA PHE A 6 -13.97 3.80 -0.37
C PHE A 6 -14.27 2.35 -0.79
N ILE A 7 -14.00 1.37 0.09
CA ILE A 7 -14.25 -0.05 -0.17
C ILE A 7 -15.73 -0.30 -0.46
N ASN A 8 -16.61 0.29 0.36
CA ASN A 8 -18.05 0.17 0.18
C ASN A 8 -18.52 0.71 -1.17
N GLN A 9 -17.96 1.82 -1.65
CA GLN A 9 -18.30 2.38 -2.95
C GLN A 9 -17.72 1.55 -4.10
N TRP A 10 -16.48 1.10 -3.95
CA TRP A 10 -15.81 0.24 -4.91
C TRP A 10 -16.61 -1.02 -5.23
N GLU A 11 -16.98 -1.77 -4.19
CA GLU A 11 -17.65 -3.06 -4.36
C GLU A 11 -19.06 -2.91 -4.95
N LYS A 12 -19.73 -1.79 -4.66
CA LYS A 12 -21.01 -1.44 -5.30
C LYS A 12 -20.88 -1.12 -6.78
N LEU A 13 -19.79 -0.48 -7.19
CA LEU A 13 -19.59 0.01 -8.55
C LEU A 13 -19.03 -1.05 -9.51
N TYR A 14 -18.10 -1.88 -9.03
CA TYR A 14 -17.31 -2.75 -9.90
C TYR A 14 -17.60 -4.24 -9.74
N ALA A 15 -18.47 -4.65 -8.80
CA ALA A 15 -18.80 -6.06 -8.51
C ALA A 15 -17.57 -6.96 -8.30
N VAL A 16 -16.43 -6.37 -7.92
CA VAL A 16 -15.15 -7.01 -7.60
C VAL A 16 -14.81 -6.64 -6.17
N LYS A 17 -14.47 -7.64 -5.35
CA LYS A 17 -14.10 -7.41 -3.96
C LYS A 17 -12.82 -6.60 -3.86
N TRP A 18 -12.77 -5.63 -2.95
CA TRP A 18 -11.56 -4.85 -2.76
C TRP A 18 -10.38 -5.72 -2.31
N SER A 19 -10.64 -6.75 -1.51
CA SER A 19 -9.61 -7.68 -1.02
C SER A 19 -8.81 -8.33 -2.16
N GLU A 20 -9.46 -8.67 -3.28
CA GLU A 20 -8.81 -9.27 -4.45
C GLU A 20 -7.89 -8.26 -5.16
N ILE A 21 -8.26 -6.97 -5.16
CA ILE A 21 -7.43 -5.89 -5.70
C ILE A 21 -6.27 -5.59 -4.77
N GLN A 22 -6.51 -5.55 -3.45
CA GLN A 22 -5.49 -5.31 -2.44
C GLN A 22 -4.41 -6.39 -2.45
N GLU A 23 -4.77 -7.66 -2.63
CA GLU A 23 -3.79 -8.75 -2.78
C GLU A 23 -2.85 -8.52 -3.98
N ARG A 24 -3.40 -8.08 -5.11
CA ARG A 24 -2.62 -7.76 -6.32
C ARG A 24 -1.76 -6.52 -6.14
N ILE A 25 -2.23 -5.52 -5.38
CA ILE A 25 -1.43 -4.36 -4.97
C ILE A 25 -0.23 -4.80 -4.12
N ASN A 26 -0.46 -5.65 -3.13
CA ASN A 26 0.60 -6.16 -2.25
C ASN A 26 1.68 -6.91 -3.06
N GLU A 27 1.26 -7.71 -4.04
CA GLU A 27 2.20 -8.40 -4.94
C GLU A 27 3.00 -7.43 -5.81
N VAL A 28 2.39 -6.34 -6.32
CA VAL A 28 3.13 -5.29 -7.03
C VAL A 28 4.16 -4.62 -6.11
N ILE A 29 3.78 -4.24 -4.89
CA ILE A 29 4.68 -3.61 -3.92
C ILE A 29 5.87 -4.53 -3.59
N LYS A 30 5.61 -5.82 -3.37
CA LYS A 30 6.65 -6.83 -3.16
C LYS A 30 7.61 -6.89 -4.35
N ASN A 31 7.08 -7.00 -5.57
CA ASN A 31 7.89 -7.04 -6.79
C ASN A 31 8.75 -5.78 -6.98
N VAL A 32 8.24 -4.60 -6.61
CA VAL A 32 9.01 -3.35 -6.60
C VAL A 32 10.22 -3.48 -5.67
N PHE A 33 10.02 -3.88 -4.40
CA PHE A 33 11.12 -4.02 -3.44
C PHE A 33 12.11 -5.11 -3.82
N GLU A 34 11.64 -6.25 -4.32
CA GLU A 34 12.52 -7.31 -4.84
C GLU A 34 13.37 -6.82 -6.02
N THR A 35 12.80 -6.00 -6.91
CA THR A 35 13.49 -5.49 -8.10
C THR A 35 14.55 -4.45 -7.73
N VAL A 36 14.21 -3.47 -6.89
CA VAL A 36 15.15 -2.42 -6.49
C VAL A 36 16.23 -2.94 -5.54
N SER A 37 16.07 -4.13 -4.96
CA SER A 37 17.06 -4.78 -4.09
C SER A 37 18.02 -5.74 -4.82
N ARG A 38 17.94 -5.84 -6.16
CA ARG A 38 18.81 -6.73 -6.94
C ARG A 38 20.25 -6.23 -7.06
N GLU A 39 20.42 -4.92 -7.08
CA GLU A 39 21.70 -4.25 -7.27
C GLU A 39 22.24 -3.73 -5.94
N LYS A 40 23.57 -3.63 -5.82
CA LYS A 40 24.19 -3.01 -4.64
C LYS A 40 24.03 -1.48 -4.69
N PRO A 41 24.15 -0.79 -3.54
CA PRO A 41 24.21 0.66 -3.52
C PRO A 41 25.38 1.16 -4.38
N PRO A 42 25.21 2.28 -5.11
CA PRO A 42 24.08 3.21 -5.06
C PRO A 42 22.93 2.88 -6.02
N ARG A 43 23.00 1.79 -6.79
CA ARG A 43 21.99 1.47 -7.83
C ARG A 43 20.75 0.78 -7.28
N GLY A 44 20.88 0.08 -6.15
CA GLY A 44 19.78 -0.59 -5.47
C GLY A 44 19.72 -0.28 -3.98
N ILE A 45 18.64 -0.73 -3.37
CA ILE A 45 18.35 -0.61 -1.94
C ILE A 45 18.82 -1.89 -1.26
N MET A 46 19.52 -1.76 -0.13
CA MET A 46 19.98 -2.92 0.64
C MET A 46 19.45 -2.89 2.08
N PRO A 47 19.15 -4.07 2.67
CA PRO A 47 18.80 -4.15 4.08
C PRO A 47 19.97 -3.70 4.96
N ASN A 48 19.65 -2.97 6.01
CA ASN A 48 20.54 -2.66 7.12
C ASN A 48 19.74 -2.82 8.42
N ALA A 49 20.24 -3.65 9.34
CA ALA A 49 19.56 -3.96 10.60
C ALA A 49 19.26 -2.72 11.45
N GLN A 50 20.08 -1.68 11.34
CA GLN A 50 19.93 -0.41 12.06
C GLN A 50 19.06 0.62 11.32
N SER A 51 18.60 0.30 10.11
CA SER A 51 17.81 1.22 9.29
C SER A 51 16.33 0.81 9.26
N ARG A 52 15.47 1.83 9.19
CA ARG A 52 14.02 1.72 9.00
C ARG A 52 13.61 2.80 8.00
N ALA A 53 12.62 2.49 7.17
CA ALA A 53 12.16 3.42 6.14
C ALA A 53 10.65 3.29 5.97
N MET A 54 10.01 4.44 5.79
CA MET A 54 8.61 4.54 5.38
C MET A 54 8.57 5.08 3.95
N TYR A 55 7.79 4.40 3.11
CA TYR A 55 7.56 4.80 1.73
C TYR A 55 6.07 5.04 1.51
N GLY A 56 5.73 6.16 0.88
CA GLY A 56 4.42 6.35 0.26
C GLY A 56 4.48 5.76 -1.13
N ILE A 57 3.55 4.87 -1.47
CA ILE A 57 3.52 4.18 -2.76
C ILE A 57 2.28 4.61 -3.53
N ASP A 58 2.49 5.25 -4.68
CA ASP A 58 1.43 5.71 -5.55
C ASP A 58 1.10 4.63 -6.59
N ILE A 59 -0.17 4.24 -6.62
CA ILE A 59 -0.70 3.17 -7.46
C ILE A 59 -1.92 3.66 -8.21
N MET A 60 -2.02 3.26 -9.47
CA MET A 60 -3.18 3.50 -10.30
C MET A 60 -3.83 2.18 -10.74
N LEU A 61 -5.16 2.16 -10.66
CA LEU A 61 -5.99 1.10 -11.22
C LEU A 61 -6.44 1.52 -12.62
N LYS A 62 -6.24 0.65 -13.61
CA LYS A 62 -6.64 0.90 -15.00
C LYS A 62 -7.30 -0.31 -15.62
N TRP A 63 -8.09 -0.11 -16.66
CA TRP A 63 -8.53 -1.20 -17.51
C TRP A 63 -7.38 -1.61 -18.45
N ASP A 64 -7.21 -2.90 -18.69
CA ASP A 64 -6.26 -3.42 -19.68
C ASP A 64 -6.76 -3.29 -21.14
N SER A 65 -8.07 -3.15 -21.32
CA SER A 65 -8.71 -2.97 -22.61
C SER A 65 -9.97 -2.10 -22.52
N ASP A 66 -10.42 -1.59 -23.68
CA ASP A 66 -11.68 -0.86 -23.81
C ASP A 66 -12.89 -1.79 -24.00
N ASP A 67 -12.66 -3.10 -24.19
CA ASP A 67 -13.73 -4.08 -24.35
C ASP A 67 -14.39 -4.37 -22.99
N LEU A 68 -15.60 -3.84 -22.81
CA LEU A 68 -16.39 -3.99 -21.60
C LEU A 68 -16.60 -5.46 -21.17
N ALA A 69 -16.61 -6.41 -22.11
CA ALA A 69 -16.86 -7.81 -21.81
C ALA A 69 -15.62 -8.56 -21.31
N THR A 70 -14.42 -8.12 -21.69
CA THR A 70 -13.17 -8.83 -21.40
C THR A 70 -12.19 -8.04 -20.54
N ARG A 71 -12.41 -6.72 -20.39
CA ARG A 71 -11.53 -5.83 -19.63
C ARG A 71 -11.34 -6.31 -18.20
N LYS A 72 -10.11 -6.17 -17.72
CA LYS A 72 -9.70 -6.49 -16.36
C LYS A 72 -9.07 -5.25 -15.74
N ILE A 73 -9.23 -5.14 -14.44
CA ILE A 73 -8.54 -4.13 -13.65
C ILE A 73 -7.08 -4.55 -13.56
N CYS A 74 -6.15 -3.65 -13.86
CA CYS A 74 -4.72 -3.80 -13.74
C CYS A 74 -4.16 -2.82 -12.73
N ILE A 75 -3.12 -3.25 -12.01
CA ILE A 75 -2.41 -2.45 -11.02
C ILE A 75 -1.17 -1.87 -11.68
N SER A 76 -1.00 -0.56 -11.63
CA SER A 76 0.19 0.13 -12.13
C SER A 76 0.88 0.85 -10.99
N PHE A 77 2.11 0.45 -10.68
CA PHE A 77 3.00 1.24 -9.83
C PHE A 77 3.42 2.51 -10.58
N ILE A 78 3.37 3.66 -9.90
CA ILE A 78 3.76 4.97 -10.47
C ILE A 78 5.06 5.41 -9.84
N GLU A 79 5.05 5.64 -8.53
CA GLU A 79 6.22 6.11 -7.79
C GLU A 79 6.21 5.65 -6.33
N GLY A 80 7.39 5.74 -5.72
CA GLY A 80 7.57 5.54 -4.29
C GLY A 80 8.36 6.70 -3.71
N ASN A 81 7.79 7.41 -2.74
CA ASN A 81 8.42 8.54 -2.08
C ASN A 81 8.95 8.11 -0.71
N PHE A 82 10.25 8.29 -0.49
CA PHE A 82 10.86 8.13 0.83
C PHE A 82 10.45 9.30 1.74
N MET A 83 10.01 8.99 2.96
CA MET A 83 9.43 9.97 3.90
C MET A 83 8.22 10.71 3.30
N PRO A 84 7.10 10.01 3.04
CA PRO A 84 5.91 10.65 2.50
C PRO A 84 5.30 11.67 3.47
N ASP A 85 4.54 12.62 2.94
CA ASP A 85 3.69 13.50 3.75
C ASP A 85 2.50 12.70 4.32
N CYS A 86 2.41 12.67 5.65
CA CYS A 86 1.40 11.92 6.39
C CYS A 86 0.29 12.82 6.99
N ASP A 87 0.24 14.12 6.68
CA ASP A 87 -0.75 15.06 7.22
C ASP A 87 -2.19 14.57 7.00
N ARG A 88 -2.43 13.97 5.83
CA ARG A 88 -3.75 13.41 5.49
C ARG A 88 -4.05 12.16 6.33
N ALA A 89 -3.08 11.27 6.49
CA ALA A 89 -3.25 10.05 7.27
C ALA A 89 -3.59 10.37 8.74
N CYS A 90 -2.86 11.31 9.34
CA CYS A 90 -3.11 11.76 10.71
C CYS A 90 -4.49 12.44 10.90
N LYS A 91 -5.08 13.02 9.84
CA LYS A 91 -6.44 13.59 9.88
C LYS A 91 -7.53 12.51 9.87
N PHE A 92 -7.30 11.39 9.20
CA PHE A 92 -8.27 10.29 9.11
C PHE A 92 -8.08 9.26 10.23
N TYR A 93 -6.86 9.10 10.72
CA TYR A 93 -6.47 8.08 11.69
C TYR A 93 -5.62 8.74 12.78
N ALA A 94 -6.25 9.02 13.93
CA ALA A 94 -5.61 9.75 15.03
C ALA A 94 -4.39 9.00 15.62
N ASP A 95 -4.39 7.68 15.53
CA ASP A 95 -3.34 6.77 16.00
C ASP A 95 -2.31 6.44 14.91
N PHE A 96 -2.37 7.06 13.73
CA PHE A 96 -1.49 6.73 12.60
C PHE A 96 -0.01 6.85 12.97
N ALA A 97 0.37 7.94 13.65
CA ALA A 97 1.76 8.18 14.04
C ALA A 97 2.27 7.12 15.02
N ASP A 98 1.43 6.72 15.99
CA ASP A 98 1.76 5.68 16.96
C ASP A 98 1.87 4.31 16.29
N THR A 99 0.93 3.98 15.40
CA THR A 99 0.95 2.73 14.62
C THR A 99 2.18 2.66 13.71
N ALA A 100 2.54 3.75 13.04
CA ALA A 100 3.77 3.85 12.27
C ALA A 100 5.03 3.67 13.12
N PHE A 101 5.06 4.30 14.30
CA PHE A 101 6.19 4.16 15.22
C PHE A 101 6.34 2.71 15.68
N LYS A 102 5.25 2.07 16.12
CA LYS A 102 5.23 0.65 16.49
C LYS A 102 5.72 -0.22 15.34
N ALA A 103 5.21 0.00 14.13
CA ALA A 103 5.61 -0.75 12.94
C ALA A 103 7.11 -0.71 12.64
N LEU A 104 7.75 0.44 12.86
CA LEU A 104 9.15 0.64 12.52
C LEU A 104 10.09 0.22 13.65
N PHE A 105 9.69 0.44 14.91
CA PHE A 105 10.59 0.39 16.06
C PHE A 105 10.24 -0.68 17.09
N THR A 106 9.12 -1.39 16.93
CA THR A 106 8.74 -2.51 17.78
C THR A 106 8.60 -3.77 16.93
N ASP A 107 8.96 -4.93 17.48
CA ASP A 107 8.74 -6.22 16.83
C ASP A 107 7.28 -6.72 17.03
N GLU A 108 6.35 -5.82 17.38
CA GLU A 108 4.93 -6.15 17.55
C GLU A 108 4.27 -6.39 16.20
N ASN A 109 3.45 -7.44 16.11
CA ASN A 109 2.70 -7.70 14.89
C ASN A 109 1.51 -6.73 14.79
N ILE A 110 1.60 -5.78 13.86
CA ILE A 110 0.59 -4.74 13.66
C ILE A 110 -0.77 -5.34 13.22
N SER A 111 -0.79 -6.58 12.70
CA SER A 111 -2.05 -7.29 12.42
C SER A 111 -2.93 -7.44 13.67
N ASP A 112 -2.33 -7.43 14.86
CA ASP A 112 -3.03 -7.56 16.14
C ASP A 112 -3.61 -6.21 16.63
N VAL A 113 -3.20 -5.09 16.01
CA VAL A 113 -3.63 -3.72 16.37
C VAL A 113 -4.80 -3.25 15.49
N LEU A 114 -4.95 -3.79 14.28
CA LEU A 114 -5.97 -3.38 13.31
C LEU A 114 -7.31 -4.15 13.43
N VAL A 115 -7.44 -5.06 14.40
CA VAL A 115 -8.66 -5.84 14.66
C VAL A 115 -9.47 -5.19 15.77
N GLU A 116 -9.93 -3.95 15.60
CA GLU A 116 -11.25 -3.52 16.10
C GLU A 116 -11.70 -2.29 15.30
N PRO A 117 -12.58 -2.46 14.29
CA PRO A 117 -13.30 -1.33 13.76
C PRO A 117 -14.34 -0.93 14.80
N VAL A 118 -14.10 0.17 15.53
CA VAL A 118 -15.22 0.97 16.06
C VAL A 118 -16.05 1.49 14.89
#